data_AF-A0A9E3RY22-F1
#
_entry.id   AF-A0A9E3RY22-F1
#
_cell.length_a   1.000
_cell.length_b   1.000
_cell.length_c   1.000
_cell.angle_alpha   90.00
_cell.angle_beta   90.00
_cell.angle_gamma   90.00
#
_symmetry.space_group_name_H-M   'P 1'
#
loop_
_entity.id
_entity.type
_entity.pdbx_description
1 polymer ?
#
loop_
_entity_poly.entity_id
_entity_poly.type
_entity_poly.pdbx_seq_one_letter_code
_entity_poly.pdbx_strand_id
1 'polypeptide(L)'
;MPNPYGRFTVCGSSAVEELLTALATDAARMAEAALSPSEYRALVIIGGYGRGEGGVEIVSGQERPHNNIDFLLIAETSRPAKIAALRHRLLEAFQPVMQQYDLEIDLSVIGIWQLRFSPTLIIWYETRFGHKTILGDTNFVPSLSQFRLDRIPCRDALRLLVNRGTLLVINDQLLDKNTDPSSQKRRITRNIMKAIIGYGDALLFVLGDYDWSYVERKRRMKLRHELPPEFRQWYDRAAEFRFCPNYEYYDSWDLASWMENLRDILEPIHRQCEEKRLGLDHLAWEEYPAHASAHALLDEPMSIRAWARKSANFCKKAQCPQDLGIRGRMGYRALGVRGRYPIVFPAIAYRMKEARLREFAAKVLNSDDTTYKALREAYLRFWCEEVDINAYSSLRIWQPPNFQENGV
;
A
#
# COMPACT_ATOMS: atom_id res chain seq x y z
N MET A 1 23.42 -27.35 6.72
CA MET A 1 22.74 -27.04 8.00
C MET A 1 21.35 -26.51 7.65
N PRO A 2 20.30 -26.75 8.47
CA PRO A 2 19.00 -26.15 8.22
C PRO A 2 19.12 -24.61 8.19
N ASN A 3 18.46 -23.97 7.22
CA ASN A 3 18.45 -22.52 7.08
C ASN A 3 17.90 -21.86 8.37
N PRO A 4 18.68 -21.01 9.06
CA PRO A 4 18.31 -20.45 10.37
C PRO A 4 17.06 -19.55 10.31
N TYR A 5 16.69 -19.08 9.12
CA TYR A 5 15.55 -18.18 8.91
C TYR A 5 14.33 -18.89 8.32
N GLY A 6 14.44 -20.18 7.98
CA GLY A 6 13.42 -20.90 7.18
C GLY A 6 13.32 -20.38 5.74
N ARG A 7 12.30 -20.82 4.99
CA ARG A 7 12.11 -20.39 3.59
C ARG A 7 11.79 -18.90 3.47
N PHE A 8 12.27 -18.27 2.40
CA PHE A 8 11.99 -16.89 2.00
C PHE A 8 10.96 -16.80 0.87
N THR A 9 10.74 -17.86 0.09
CA THR A 9 9.89 -17.84 -1.11
C THR A 9 8.91 -19.01 -1.16
N VAL A 10 7.81 -18.81 -1.91
CA VAL A 10 6.81 -19.87 -2.16
C VAL A 10 7.30 -20.86 -3.22
N CYS A 11 7.81 -20.36 -4.35
CA CYS A 11 8.13 -21.18 -5.52
C CYS A 11 9.62 -21.24 -5.88
N GLY A 12 10.49 -20.65 -5.09
CA GLY A 12 11.93 -20.69 -5.35
C GLY A 12 12.54 -22.07 -5.15
N SER A 13 13.55 -22.35 -5.97
CA SER A 13 14.46 -23.49 -5.82
C SER A 13 15.35 -23.36 -4.59
N SER A 14 16.08 -24.43 -4.26
CA SER A 14 17.11 -24.38 -3.21
C SER A 14 18.18 -23.31 -3.49
N ALA A 15 18.50 -23.03 -4.76
CA ALA A 15 19.54 -22.06 -5.10
C ALA A 15 19.16 -20.62 -4.72
N VAL A 16 17.92 -20.19 -5.01
CA VAL A 16 17.47 -18.85 -4.62
C VAL A 16 17.29 -18.72 -3.10
N GLU A 17 16.89 -19.81 -2.42
CA GLU A 17 16.81 -19.85 -0.96
C GLU A 17 18.20 -19.74 -0.31
N GLU A 18 19.23 -20.39 -0.87
CA GLU A 18 20.62 -20.25 -0.44
C GLU A 18 21.13 -18.82 -0.67
N LEU A 19 20.84 -18.21 -1.82
CA LEU A 19 21.18 -16.82 -2.12
C LEU A 19 20.54 -15.84 -1.12
N LEU A 20 19.26 -15.98 -0.82
CA LEU A 20 18.54 -15.13 0.13
C LEU A 20 19.03 -15.33 1.56
N THR A 21 19.42 -16.56 1.93
CA THR A 21 20.03 -16.86 3.22
C THR A 21 21.40 -16.20 3.37
N ALA A 22 22.22 -16.26 2.32
CA ALA A 22 23.53 -15.62 2.28
C ALA A 22 23.38 -14.10 2.40
N LEU A 23 22.46 -13.49 1.64
CA LEU A 23 22.14 -12.06 1.73
C LEU A 23 21.72 -11.65 3.14
N ALA A 24 20.78 -12.38 3.75
CA ALA A 24 20.31 -12.06 5.10
C ALA A 24 21.43 -12.15 6.14
N THR A 25 22.31 -13.15 6.00
CA THR A 25 23.47 -13.37 6.88
C THR A 25 24.50 -12.25 6.72
N ASP A 26 24.80 -11.85 5.48
CA ASP A 26 25.72 -10.76 5.19
C ASP A 26 25.17 -9.41 5.67
N ALA A 27 23.89 -9.15 5.45
CA ALA A 27 23.22 -7.96 5.96
C ALA A 27 23.25 -7.90 7.50
N ALA A 28 23.00 -9.02 8.19
CA ALA A 28 23.10 -9.09 9.65
C ALA A 28 24.52 -8.77 10.13
N ARG A 29 25.55 -9.35 9.50
CA ARG A 29 26.96 -9.09 9.81
C ARG A 29 27.37 -7.64 9.57
N MET A 30 26.94 -7.05 8.46
CA MET A 30 27.21 -5.63 8.16
C MET A 30 26.52 -4.71 9.16
N ALA A 31 25.27 -5.03 9.54
CA ALA A 31 24.53 -4.28 10.55
C ALA A 31 25.20 -4.36 11.93
N GLU A 32 25.64 -5.55 12.34
CA GLU A 32 26.34 -5.78 13.61
C GLU A 32 27.66 -5.00 13.68
N ALA A 33 28.42 -4.96 12.58
CA ALA A 33 29.65 -4.16 12.51
C ALA A 33 29.37 -2.65 12.51
N ALA A 34 28.27 -2.23 11.90
CA ALA A 34 27.95 -0.81 11.73
C ALA A 34 27.23 -0.19 12.93
N LEU A 35 26.58 -0.98 13.80
CA LEU A 35 25.70 -0.51 14.88
C LEU A 35 26.13 -1.06 16.24
N SER A 36 26.03 -0.25 17.29
CA SER A 36 26.18 -0.74 18.67
C SER A 36 24.93 -1.51 19.11
N PRO A 37 25.05 -2.63 19.84
CA PRO A 37 23.90 -3.38 20.39
C PRO A 37 22.95 -2.54 21.27
N SER A 38 23.42 -1.41 21.82
CA SER A 38 22.58 -0.49 22.59
C SER A 38 21.75 0.48 21.74
N GLU A 39 21.98 0.53 20.42
CA GLU A 39 21.28 1.43 19.49
C GLU A 39 19.99 0.82 18.92
N TYR A 40 19.89 -0.51 18.91
CA TYR A 40 18.79 -1.24 18.29
C TYR A 40 18.30 -2.39 19.17
N ARG A 41 17.03 -2.73 18.97
CA ARG A 41 16.38 -3.89 19.57
C ARG A 41 16.43 -5.10 18.67
N ALA A 42 16.08 -4.90 17.40
CA ALA A 42 16.08 -5.94 16.39
C ALA A 42 16.20 -5.32 14.99
N LEU A 43 16.79 -6.07 14.08
CA LEU A 43 16.69 -5.86 12.64
C LEU A 43 15.94 -7.06 12.06
N VAL A 44 14.86 -6.77 11.34
CA VAL A 44 13.97 -7.79 10.80
C VAL A 44 13.76 -7.60 9.30
N ILE A 45 13.58 -8.70 8.58
CA ILE A 45 13.03 -8.71 7.22
C ILE A 45 11.52 -8.81 7.33
N ILE A 46 10.80 -7.92 6.64
CA ILE A 46 9.33 -7.88 6.59
C ILE A 46 8.83 -8.15 5.16
N GLY A 47 7.53 -7.95 4.92
CA GLY A 47 6.97 -8.10 3.58
C GLY A 47 6.94 -9.55 3.10
N GLY A 48 7.02 -9.75 1.77
CA GLY A 48 6.94 -11.08 1.17
C GLY A 48 8.02 -12.03 1.67
N TYR A 49 9.29 -11.60 1.65
CA TYR A 49 10.40 -12.44 2.10
C TYR A 49 10.39 -12.67 3.62
N GLY A 50 9.94 -11.70 4.41
CA GLY A 50 9.74 -11.88 5.86
C GLY A 50 8.70 -12.96 6.18
N ARG A 51 7.66 -13.09 5.34
CA ARG A 51 6.64 -14.14 5.45
C ARG A 51 7.08 -15.52 4.97
N GLY A 52 8.19 -15.61 4.25
CA GLY A 52 8.53 -16.81 3.49
C GLY A 52 7.71 -16.95 2.20
N GLU A 53 7.14 -15.84 1.73
CA GLU A 53 6.25 -15.78 0.56
C GLU A 53 6.76 -14.79 -0.50
N GLY A 54 8.07 -14.58 -0.53
CA GLY A 54 8.75 -13.76 -1.52
C GLY A 54 8.55 -14.30 -2.94
N GLY A 55 8.49 -13.38 -3.89
CA GLY A 55 8.36 -13.70 -5.30
C GLY A 55 9.71 -14.02 -5.95
N VAL A 56 9.71 -14.92 -6.94
CA VAL A 56 10.89 -15.34 -7.69
C VAL A 56 10.60 -15.17 -9.18
N GLU A 57 11.41 -14.40 -9.87
CA GLU A 57 11.35 -14.28 -11.33
C GLU A 57 12.49 -15.07 -11.98
N ILE A 58 12.26 -15.54 -13.21
CA ILE A 58 13.29 -16.20 -14.01
C ILE A 58 13.80 -15.18 -15.02
N VAL A 59 15.10 -14.88 -14.95
CA VAL A 59 15.79 -13.97 -15.88
C VAL A 59 16.93 -14.75 -16.52
N SER A 60 16.89 -14.89 -17.84
CA SER A 60 17.90 -15.65 -18.61
C SER A 60 18.12 -17.07 -18.08
N GLY A 61 17.04 -17.74 -17.66
CA GLY A 61 17.07 -19.12 -17.14
C GLY A 61 17.54 -19.24 -15.69
N GLN A 62 17.81 -18.14 -14.99
CA GLN A 62 18.19 -18.13 -13.57
C GLN A 62 17.10 -17.53 -12.71
N GLU A 63 16.83 -18.14 -11.57
CA GLU A 63 15.92 -17.60 -10.55
C GLU A 63 16.56 -16.41 -9.84
N ARG A 64 15.79 -15.33 -9.70
CA ARG A 64 16.15 -14.14 -8.95
C ARG A 64 14.99 -13.67 -8.08
N PRO A 65 15.26 -13.06 -6.92
CA PRO A 65 14.21 -12.39 -6.14
C PRO A 65 13.50 -11.32 -7.00
N HIS A 66 12.17 -11.39 -7.08
CA HIS A 66 11.37 -10.51 -7.96
C HIS A 66 11.16 -9.11 -7.41
N ASN A 67 11.08 -8.99 -6.09
CA ASN A 67 10.82 -7.73 -5.40
C ASN A 67 12.01 -7.36 -4.51
N ASN A 68 12.07 -6.08 -4.15
CA ASN A 68 12.98 -5.54 -3.15
C ASN A 68 12.81 -6.26 -1.81
N ILE A 69 13.87 -6.28 -1.02
CA ILE A 69 13.84 -6.86 0.33
C ILE A 69 13.61 -5.74 1.34
N ASP A 70 12.47 -5.80 2.04
CA ASP A 70 12.08 -4.83 3.05
C ASP A 70 12.75 -5.14 4.39
N PHE A 71 13.64 -4.25 4.85
CA PHE A 71 14.25 -4.32 6.17
C PHE A 71 13.62 -3.28 7.11
N LEU A 72 13.42 -3.68 8.36
CA LEU A 72 12.98 -2.80 9.43
C LEU A 72 13.95 -2.87 10.60
N LEU A 73 14.67 -1.78 10.85
CA LEU A 73 15.44 -1.58 12.08
C LEU A 73 14.53 -1.01 13.16
N ILE A 74 14.45 -1.71 14.29
CA ILE A 74 13.75 -1.26 15.48
C ILE A 74 14.78 -0.65 16.42
N ALA A 75 14.83 0.67 16.48
CA ALA A 75 15.82 1.43 17.23
C ALA A 75 15.38 1.65 18.69
N GLU A 76 16.34 1.63 19.62
CA GLU A 76 16.11 1.94 21.04
C GLU A 76 15.72 3.42 21.25
N THR A 77 16.19 4.31 20.37
CA THR A 77 15.87 5.73 20.37
C THR A 77 14.53 6.04 19.68
N SER A 78 13.89 7.15 20.05
CA SER A 78 12.76 7.73 19.30
C SER A 78 13.05 9.16 18.83
N ARG A 79 14.30 9.62 18.95
CA ARG A 79 14.72 10.97 18.50
C ARG A 79 14.90 10.96 16.98
N PRO A 80 14.21 11.83 16.21
CA PRO A 80 14.26 11.83 14.74
C PRO A 80 15.68 11.92 14.16
N ALA A 81 16.52 12.81 14.67
CA ALA A 81 17.90 12.96 14.20
C ALA A 81 18.73 11.67 14.37
N LYS A 82 18.55 10.95 15.49
CA LYS A 82 19.23 9.67 15.71
C LYS A 82 18.67 8.56 14.82
N ILE A 83 17.36 8.53 14.59
CA ILE A 83 16.73 7.59 13.66
C ILE A 83 17.27 7.79 12.23
N ALA A 84 17.37 9.04 11.78
CA ALA A 84 17.94 9.37 10.48
C ALA A 84 19.42 8.97 10.38
N ALA A 85 20.22 9.23 11.41
CA ALA A 85 21.63 8.83 11.45
C ALA A 85 21.81 7.29 11.42
N LEU A 86 20.97 6.54 12.15
CA LEU A 86 20.98 5.07 12.11
C LEU A 86 20.60 4.55 10.72
N ARG A 87 19.57 5.15 10.10
CA ARG A 87 19.17 4.81 8.73
C ARG A 87 20.33 5.02 7.74
N HIS A 88 21.01 6.16 7.81
CA HIS A 88 22.13 6.48 6.93
C HIS A 88 23.27 5.47 7.09
N ARG A 89 23.75 5.27 8.33
CA ARG A 89 24.84 4.31 8.63
C ARG A 89 24.52 2.90 8.13
N LEU A 90 23.28 2.46 8.33
CA LEU A 90 22.88 1.12 7.91
C LEU A 90 22.72 1.00 6.39
N LEU A 91 22.21 2.03 5.72
CA LEU A 91 22.19 2.07 4.24
C LEU A 91 23.59 2.04 3.65
N GLU A 92 24.54 2.79 4.22
CA GLU A 92 25.95 2.76 3.81
C GLU A 92 26.55 1.37 4.02
N ALA A 93 26.30 0.75 5.18
CA ALA A 93 26.75 -0.60 5.48
C ALA A 93 26.15 -1.67 4.56
N PHE A 94 24.97 -1.43 4.00
CA PHE A 94 24.30 -2.34 3.07
C PHE A 94 24.73 -2.16 1.61
N GLN A 95 25.42 -1.08 1.24
CA GLN A 95 25.87 -0.87 -0.14
C GLN A 95 26.66 -2.06 -0.70
N PRO A 96 27.64 -2.66 0.00
CA PRO A 96 28.36 -3.83 -0.50
C PRO A 96 27.45 -5.05 -0.70
N VAL A 97 26.46 -5.24 0.18
CA VAL A 97 25.49 -6.34 0.08
C VAL A 97 24.60 -6.13 -1.15
N MET A 98 24.05 -4.93 -1.33
CA MET A 98 23.22 -4.60 -2.49
C MET A 98 23.97 -4.82 -3.81
N GLN A 99 25.25 -4.44 -3.86
CA GLN A 99 26.11 -4.64 -5.03
C GLN A 99 26.45 -6.12 -5.27
N GLN A 100 26.82 -6.85 -4.21
CA GLN A 100 27.20 -8.26 -4.30
C GLN A 100 26.06 -9.13 -4.83
N TYR A 101 24.83 -8.85 -4.40
CA TYR A 101 23.67 -9.67 -4.74
C TYR A 101 22.83 -9.10 -5.89
N ASP A 102 23.18 -7.92 -6.44
CA ASP A 102 22.41 -7.23 -7.49
C ASP A 102 20.93 -7.04 -7.09
N LEU A 103 20.70 -6.58 -5.85
CA LEU A 103 19.37 -6.45 -5.25
C LEU A 103 19.17 -5.11 -4.54
N GLU A 104 17.97 -4.56 -4.70
CA GLU A 104 17.53 -3.39 -3.97
C GLU A 104 17.02 -3.75 -2.57
N ILE A 105 17.46 -2.97 -1.58
CA ILE A 105 17.01 -3.07 -0.18
C ILE A 105 16.22 -1.82 0.19
N ASP A 106 14.99 -2.04 0.66
CA ASP A 106 14.15 -0.99 1.21
C ASP A 106 14.30 -0.96 2.74
N LEU A 107 15.09 -0.01 3.25
CA LEU A 107 15.32 0.14 4.70
C LEU A 107 14.38 1.15 5.33
N SER A 108 13.63 0.69 6.33
CA SER A 108 12.88 1.52 7.29
C SER A 108 13.49 1.45 8.68
N VAL A 109 13.39 2.55 9.43
CA VAL A 109 13.83 2.62 10.83
C VAL A 109 12.71 3.20 11.69
N ILE A 110 12.35 2.53 12.77
CA ILE A 110 11.32 2.98 13.72
C ILE A 110 11.82 2.86 15.16
N GLY A 111 11.51 3.84 16.01
CA GLY A 111 11.82 3.75 17.43
C GLY A 111 10.87 2.81 18.18
N ILE A 112 11.37 2.10 19.21
CA ILE A 112 10.57 1.18 20.03
C ILE A 112 9.31 1.84 20.60
N TRP A 113 9.42 3.05 21.15
CA TRP A 113 8.28 3.76 21.71
C TRP A 113 7.23 4.08 20.63
N GLN A 114 7.67 4.55 19.46
CA GLN A 114 6.78 4.81 18.33
C GLN A 114 6.09 3.53 17.86
N LEU A 115 6.81 2.41 17.78
CA LEU A 115 6.24 1.13 17.37
C LEU A 115 5.22 0.61 18.40
N ARG A 116 5.58 0.56 19.70
CA ARG A 116 4.68 0.11 20.78
C ARG A 116 3.37 0.89 20.85
N PHE A 117 3.45 2.19 20.55
CA PHE A 117 2.30 3.08 20.57
C PHE A 117 1.69 3.32 19.20
N SER A 118 2.12 2.64 18.14
CA SER A 118 1.50 2.77 16.82
C SER A 118 0.06 2.28 16.85
N PRO A 119 -0.86 2.90 16.08
CA PRO A 119 -2.17 2.31 15.83
C PRO A 119 -1.99 0.91 15.22
N THR A 120 -2.92 0.00 15.48
CA THR A 120 -2.89 -1.31 14.85
C THR A 120 -3.32 -1.16 13.40
N LEU A 121 -2.34 -1.19 12.49
CA LEU A 121 -2.53 -1.11 11.04
C LEU A 121 -2.20 -2.47 10.43
N ILE A 122 -2.66 -2.70 9.20
CA ILE A 122 -2.37 -3.91 8.42
C ILE A 122 -0.86 -4.20 8.40
N ILE A 123 -0.02 -3.20 8.17
CA ILE A 123 1.44 -3.37 8.13
C ILE A 123 2.01 -3.93 9.44
N TRP A 124 1.50 -3.51 10.60
CA TRP A 124 2.00 -3.96 11.89
C TRP A 124 1.47 -5.33 12.28
N TYR A 125 0.22 -5.63 11.91
CA TYR A 125 -0.33 -6.97 12.01
C TYR A 125 0.49 -7.94 11.13
N GLU A 126 0.69 -7.62 9.86
CA GLU A 126 1.51 -8.43 8.95
C GLU A 126 2.95 -8.58 9.45
N THR A 127 3.58 -7.51 9.94
CA THR A 127 4.95 -7.56 10.48
C THR A 127 5.03 -8.48 11.69
N ARG A 128 4.05 -8.42 12.61
CA ARG A 128 4.06 -9.26 13.81
C ARG A 128 4.10 -10.75 13.48
N PHE A 129 3.31 -11.19 12.51
CA PHE A 129 3.17 -12.60 12.17
C PHE A 129 4.07 -13.06 11.02
N GLY A 130 4.52 -12.13 10.19
CA GLY A 130 5.22 -12.38 8.93
C GLY A 130 6.56 -11.67 8.84
N HIS A 131 7.45 -11.91 9.79
CA HIS A 131 8.82 -11.36 9.81
C HIS A 131 9.86 -12.46 10.02
N LYS A 132 11.11 -12.11 9.72
CA LYS A 132 12.30 -12.87 10.10
C LYS A 132 13.26 -11.96 10.83
N THR A 133 13.57 -12.27 12.08
CA THR A 133 14.61 -11.55 12.83
C THR A 133 15.97 -12.05 12.42
N ILE A 134 16.80 -11.15 11.90
CA ILE A 134 18.15 -11.49 11.42
C ILE A 134 19.25 -10.99 12.37
N LEU A 135 18.94 -10.03 13.25
CA LEU A 135 19.84 -9.52 14.27
C LEU A 135 19.04 -8.99 15.47
N GLY A 136 19.54 -9.21 16.69
CA GLY A 136 18.93 -8.72 17.94
C GLY A 136 17.90 -9.66 18.58
N ASP A 137 16.95 -9.08 19.32
CA ASP A 137 15.95 -9.80 20.13
C ASP A 137 14.85 -10.44 19.26
N THR A 138 14.91 -11.76 19.09
CA THR A 138 13.95 -12.56 18.30
C THR A 138 12.55 -12.58 18.90
N ASN A 139 12.39 -12.27 20.19
CA ASN A 139 11.10 -12.29 20.88
C ASN A 139 10.39 -10.93 20.85
N PHE A 140 11.10 -9.85 20.49
CA PHE A 140 10.55 -8.51 20.56
C PHE A 140 9.33 -8.32 19.64
N VAL A 141 9.44 -8.61 18.35
CA VAL A 141 8.33 -8.42 17.40
C VAL A 141 7.13 -9.33 17.73
N PRO A 142 7.31 -10.63 18.03
CA PRO A 142 6.21 -11.49 18.49
C PRO A 142 5.50 -10.98 19.75
N SER A 143 6.24 -10.32 20.67
CA SER A 143 5.70 -9.79 21.92
C SER A 143 4.72 -8.61 21.77
N LEU A 144 4.65 -7.99 20.58
CA LEU A 144 3.78 -6.84 20.27
C LEU A 144 2.31 -7.26 20.11
N SER A 145 1.75 -7.86 21.17
CA SER A 145 0.43 -8.49 21.22
C SER A 145 -0.75 -7.56 20.94
N GLN A 146 -0.53 -6.24 20.95
CA GLN A 146 -1.53 -5.25 20.56
C GLN A 146 -1.89 -5.31 19.07
N PHE A 147 -0.96 -5.75 18.21
CA PHE A 147 -1.21 -5.84 16.77
C PHE A 147 -2.02 -7.10 16.45
N ARG A 148 -3.33 -6.92 16.39
CA ARG A 148 -4.33 -7.96 16.16
C ARG A 148 -5.29 -7.54 15.06
N LEU A 149 -5.80 -8.52 14.31
CA LEU A 149 -6.71 -8.30 13.20
C LEU A 149 -7.97 -7.52 13.62
N ASP A 150 -8.58 -7.90 14.74
CA ASP A 150 -9.79 -7.28 15.31
C ASP A 150 -9.60 -5.81 15.77
N ARG A 151 -8.36 -5.33 15.80
CA ARG A 151 -8.01 -3.94 16.18
C ARG A 151 -7.61 -3.07 15.00
N ILE A 152 -7.57 -3.62 13.78
CA ILE A 152 -7.30 -2.84 12.57
C ILE A 152 -8.53 -1.99 12.26
N PRO A 153 -8.41 -0.66 12.16
CA PRO A 153 -9.53 0.19 11.75
C PRO A 153 -9.94 -0.12 10.30
N CYS A 154 -11.24 -0.22 10.01
CA CYS A 154 -11.72 -0.48 8.65
C CYS A 154 -11.21 0.54 7.61
N ARG A 155 -10.96 1.79 8.05
CA ARG A 155 -10.35 2.82 7.20
C ARG A 155 -8.95 2.48 6.70
N ASP A 156 -8.24 1.57 7.35
CA ASP A 156 -6.90 1.11 6.91
C ASP A 156 -7.02 0.18 5.71
N ALA A 157 -8.03 -0.71 5.70
CA ALA A 157 -8.38 -1.50 4.53
C ALA A 157 -8.85 -0.62 3.35
N LEU A 158 -9.64 0.42 3.61
CA LEU A 158 -10.00 1.41 2.58
C LEU A 158 -8.76 2.12 2.02
N ARG A 159 -7.83 2.55 2.87
CA ARG A 159 -6.58 3.16 2.41
C ARG A 159 -5.75 2.22 1.57
N LEU A 160 -5.68 0.93 1.94
CA LEU A 160 -5.03 -0.09 1.13
C LEU A 160 -5.68 -0.16 -0.25
N LEU A 161 -7.01 -0.31 -0.32
CA LEU A 161 -7.76 -0.38 -1.57
C LEU A 161 -7.49 0.84 -2.45
N VAL A 162 -7.64 2.05 -1.90
CA VAL A 162 -7.45 3.29 -2.65
C VAL A 162 -6.00 3.45 -3.09
N ASN A 163 -5.02 3.26 -2.20
CA ASN A 163 -3.60 3.38 -2.58
C ASN A 163 -3.21 2.41 -3.69
N ARG A 164 -3.78 1.19 -3.69
CA ARG A 164 -3.55 0.19 -4.73
C ARG A 164 -4.32 0.52 -6.01
N GLY A 165 -5.53 1.03 -5.89
CA GLY A 165 -6.34 1.49 -7.02
C GLY A 165 -5.79 2.74 -7.71
N THR A 166 -5.10 3.62 -6.99
CA THR A 166 -4.39 4.77 -7.56
C THR A 166 -3.32 4.35 -8.57
N LEU A 167 -2.78 3.14 -8.47
CA LEU A 167 -1.87 2.61 -9.48
C LEU A 167 -2.53 2.48 -10.86
N LEU A 168 -3.85 2.23 -10.92
CA LEU A 168 -4.61 2.22 -12.17
C LEU A 168 -4.76 3.63 -12.74
N VAL A 169 -4.94 4.63 -11.87
CA VAL A 169 -4.99 6.05 -12.27
C VAL A 169 -3.63 6.51 -12.80
N ILE A 170 -2.54 6.07 -12.17
CA ILE A 170 -1.17 6.29 -12.67
C ILE A 170 -0.98 5.59 -14.01
N ASN A 171 -1.52 4.39 -14.20
CA ASN A 171 -1.42 3.69 -15.48
C ASN A 171 -2.12 4.45 -16.61
N ASP A 172 -3.26 5.11 -16.38
CA ASP A 172 -3.88 5.96 -17.41
C ASP A 172 -2.90 7.05 -17.88
N GLN A 173 -2.18 7.66 -16.93
CA GLN A 173 -1.18 8.69 -17.23
C GLN A 173 0.04 8.12 -17.97
N LEU A 174 0.40 6.85 -17.71
CA LEU A 174 1.45 6.16 -18.44
C LEU A 174 1.01 5.83 -19.87
N LEU A 175 -0.19 5.28 -20.06
CA LEU A 175 -0.73 4.96 -21.38
C LEU A 175 -0.83 6.20 -22.28
N ASP A 176 -1.13 7.37 -21.72
CA ASP A 176 -1.12 8.63 -22.47
C ASP A 176 0.30 9.06 -22.91
N LYS A 177 1.34 8.67 -22.14
CA LYS A 177 2.74 8.99 -22.41
C LYS A 177 3.35 7.84 -23.22
N ASN A 178 3.40 7.99 -24.53
CA ASN A 178 3.93 6.98 -25.47
C ASN A 178 5.49 6.85 -25.41
N THR A 179 6.01 6.50 -24.24
CA THR A 179 7.45 6.24 -23.97
C THR A 179 7.75 4.74 -24.00
N ASP A 180 9.04 4.34 -23.98
CA ASP A 180 9.53 2.94 -24.09
C ASP A 180 8.46 1.86 -23.79
N PRO A 181 7.91 1.23 -24.85
CA PRO A 181 6.76 0.35 -24.73
C PRO A 181 6.99 -0.85 -23.81
N SER A 182 8.23 -1.37 -23.74
CA SER A 182 8.53 -2.63 -23.05
C SER A 182 8.59 -2.46 -21.52
N SER A 183 9.37 -1.49 -21.04
CA SER A 183 9.46 -1.19 -19.61
C SER A 183 8.16 -0.62 -19.05
N GLN A 184 7.46 0.19 -19.85
CA GLN A 184 6.14 0.72 -19.52
C GLN A 184 5.12 -0.41 -19.37
N LYS A 185 5.10 -1.37 -20.28
CA LYS A 185 4.20 -2.52 -20.23
C LYS A 185 4.41 -3.35 -18.96
N ARG A 186 5.66 -3.71 -18.63
CA ARG A 186 5.97 -4.42 -17.37
C ARG A 186 5.49 -3.64 -16.14
N ARG A 187 5.66 -2.31 -16.14
CA ARG A 187 5.19 -1.44 -15.04
C ARG A 187 3.67 -1.44 -14.92
N ILE A 188 2.94 -1.29 -16.03
CA ILE A 188 1.47 -1.28 -16.06
C ILE A 188 0.92 -2.62 -15.57
N THR A 189 1.43 -3.74 -16.07
CA THR A 189 1.04 -5.09 -15.64
C THR A 189 1.27 -5.27 -14.13
N ARG A 190 2.44 -4.87 -13.61
CA ARG A 190 2.73 -4.94 -12.17
C ARG A 190 1.75 -4.12 -11.35
N ASN A 191 1.40 -2.93 -11.81
CA ASN A 191 0.44 -2.05 -11.16
C ASN A 191 -0.97 -2.65 -11.15
N ILE A 192 -1.41 -3.26 -12.26
CA ILE A 192 -2.68 -3.98 -12.35
C ILE A 192 -2.74 -5.11 -11.32
N MET A 193 -1.71 -5.97 -11.25
CA MET A 193 -1.67 -7.07 -10.29
C MET A 193 -1.70 -6.59 -8.84
N LYS A 194 -0.97 -5.51 -8.53
CA LYS A 194 -1.00 -4.87 -7.20
C LYS A 194 -2.38 -4.31 -6.87
N ALA A 195 -3.09 -3.76 -7.84
CA ALA A 195 -4.46 -3.27 -7.66
C ALA A 195 -5.42 -4.42 -7.34
N ILE A 196 -5.43 -5.48 -8.16
CA ILE A 196 -6.27 -6.67 -7.94
C ILE A 196 -6.06 -7.25 -6.53
N ILE A 197 -4.80 -7.44 -6.12
CA ILE A 197 -4.47 -7.93 -4.77
C ILE A 197 -5.01 -6.97 -3.71
N GLY A 198 -4.78 -5.66 -3.85
CA GLY A 198 -5.26 -4.66 -2.89
C GLY A 198 -6.77 -4.66 -2.69
N TYR A 199 -7.54 -4.84 -3.77
CA TYR A 199 -8.99 -4.92 -3.71
C TYR A 199 -9.44 -6.22 -3.05
N GLY A 200 -8.86 -7.36 -3.42
CA GLY A 200 -9.23 -8.63 -2.81
C GLY A 200 -8.83 -8.73 -1.33
N ASP A 201 -7.70 -8.13 -0.95
CA ASP A 201 -7.27 -8.02 0.43
C ASP A 201 -8.25 -7.17 1.26
N ALA A 202 -8.66 -6.02 0.74
CA ALA A 202 -9.67 -5.18 1.39
C ALA A 202 -11.02 -5.87 1.50
N LEU A 203 -11.42 -6.62 0.46
CA LEU A 203 -12.64 -7.40 0.47
C LEU A 203 -12.61 -8.51 1.52
N LEU A 204 -11.54 -9.31 1.56
CA LEU A 204 -11.35 -10.32 2.61
C LEU A 204 -11.37 -9.69 4.00
N PHE A 205 -10.83 -8.48 4.15
CA PHE A 205 -10.86 -7.75 5.42
C PHE A 205 -12.28 -7.43 5.86
N VAL A 206 -13.10 -6.79 5.01
CA VAL A 206 -14.47 -6.43 5.37
C VAL A 206 -15.39 -7.64 5.54
N LEU A 207 -15.05 -8.78 4.91
CA LEU A 207 -15.75 -10.06 5.08
C LEU A 207 -15.29 -10.87 6.30
N GLY A 208 -14.30 -10.37 7.06
CA GLY A 208 -13.78 -11.03 8.27
C GLY A 208 -12.79 -12.17 8.03
N ASP A 209 -12.27 -12.30 6.81
CA ASP A 209 -11.43 -13.42 6.37
C ASP A 209 -9.98 -13.04 6.07
N TYR A 210 -9.58 -11.82 6.33
CA TYR A 210 -8.21 -11.39 6.06
C TYR A 210 -7.17 -12.17 6.86
N ASP A 211 -6.01 -12.43 6.25
CA ASP A 211 -4.87 -13.10 6.88
C ASP A 211 -3.56 -12.37 6.56
N TRP A 212 -2.55 -12.53 7.41
CA TRP A 212 -1.24 -11.95 7.15
C TRP A 212 -0.53 -12.66 5.99
N SER A 213 -0.77 -13.97 5.82
CA SER A 213 -0.21 -14.79 4.75
C SER A 213 -0.93 -14.53 3.41
N TYR A 214 -0.17 -14.29 2.34
CA TYR A 214 -0.71 -14.22 0.98
C TYR A 214 -1.20 -15.59 0.50
N VAL A 215 -0.52 -16.67 0.86
CA VAL A 215 -0.94 -18.04 0.50
C VAL A 215 -2.30 -18.34 1.12
N GLU A 216 -2.49 -17.99 2.39
CA GLU A 216 -3.76 -18.18 3.09
C GLU A 216 -4.86 -17.28 2.52
N ARG A 217 -4.57 -16.00 2.21
CA ARG A 217 -5.55 -15.12 1.55
C ARG A 217 -5.98 -15.65 0.18
N LYS A 218 -5.04 -16.14 -0.63
CA LYS A 218 -5.33 -16.83 -1.91
C LYS A 218 -6.27 -18.00 -1.69
N ARG A 219 -6.00 -18.85 -0.69
CA ARG A 219 -6.86 -19.99 -0.32
C ARG A 219 -8.26 -19.54 0.11
N ARG A 220 -8.37 -18.54 0.98
CA ARG A 220 -9.65 -18.01 1.47
C ARG A 220 -10.48 -17.38 0.36
N MET A 221 -9.87 -16.60 -0.53
CA MET A 221 -10.58 -16.03 -1.69
C MET A 221 -11.18 -17.14 -2.59
N LYS A 222 -10.48 -18.26 -2.78
CA LYS A 222 -11.03 -19.39 -3.55
C LYS A 222 -12.31 -19.96 -2.94
N LEU A 223 -12.40 -19.99 -1.61
CA LEU A 223 -13.54 -20.53 -0.86
C LEU A 223 -14.75 -19.57 -0.82
N ARG A 224 -14.59 -18.33 -1.28
CA ARG A 224 -15.66 -17.30 -1.31
C ARG A 224 -16.58 -17.45 -2.52
N HIS A 225 -17.30 -18.56 -2.61
CA HIS A 225 -18.17 -18.89 -3.75
C HIS A 225 -19.30 -17.89 -4.01
N GLU A 226 -19.66 -17.08 -3.00
CA GLU A 226 -20.61 -15.97 -3.10
C GLU A 226 -20.09 -14.79 -3.93
N LEU A 227 -18.77 -14.70 -4.15
CA LEU A 227 -18.15 -13.64 -4.93
C LEU A 227 -18.15 -13.95 -6.43
N PRO A 228 -18.18 -12.91 -7.30
CA PRO A 228 -18.11 -13.08 -8.74
C PRO A 228 -16.95 -14.01 -9.15
N PRO A 229 -17.23 -15.08 -9.93
CA PRO A 229 -16.19 -16.04 -10.34
C PRO A 229 -15.03 -15.38 -11.07
N GLU A 230 -15.32 -14.38 -11.90
CA GLU A 230 -14.32 -13.63 -12.65
C GLU A 230 -13.34 -12.91 -11.72
N PHE A 231 -13.83 -12.19 -10.71
CA PHE A 231 -12.97 -11.51 -9.74
C PHE A 231 -12.08 -12.50 -8.97
N ARG A 232 -12.64 -13.65 -8.56
CA ARG A 232 -11.86 -14.70 -7.88
C ARG A 232 -10.73 -15.25 -8.75
N GLN A 233 -11.00 -15.47 -10.04
CA GLN A 233 -9.97 -15.92 -11.00
C GLN A 233 -8.87 -14.87 -11.18
N TRP A 234 -9.23 -13.58 -11.27
CA TRP A 234 -8.24 -12.51 -11.33
C TRP A 234 -7.39 -12.41 -10.07
N TYR A 235 -8.01 -12.52 -8.89
CA TYR A 235 -7.26 -12.54 -7.63
C TYR A 235 -6.29 -13.72 -7.56
N ASP A 236 -6.73 -14.91 -7.99
CA ASP A 236 -5.89 -16.10 -8.05
C ASP A 236 -4.65 -15.89 -8.94
N ARG A 237 -4.88 -15.38 -10.16
CA ARG A 237 -3.82 -15.08 -11.13
C ARG A 237 -2.89 -13.99 -10.62
N ALA A 238 -3.41 -12.95 -9.97
CA ALA A 238 -2.58 -11.88 -9.41
C ALA A 238 -1.73 -12.38 -8.23
N ALA A 239 -2.28 -13.26 -7.38
CA ALA A 239 -1.53 -13.90 -6.31
C ALA A 239 -0.42 -14.83 -6.87
N GLU A 240 -0.69 -15.57 -7.94
CA GLU A 240 0.32 -16.37 -8.63
C GLU A 240 1.41 -15.50 -9.25
N PHE A 241 1.02 -14.43 -9.93
CA PHE A 241 1.97 -13.47 -10.50
C PHE A 241 2.86 -12.84 -9.42
N ARG A 242 2.34 -12.63 -8.20
CA ARG A 242 3.14 -12.13 -7.08
C ARG A 242 4.23 -13.11 -6.66
N PHE A 243 3.97 -14.41 -6.71
CA PHE A 243 4.93 -15.44 -6.32
C PHE A 243 5.89 -15.80 -7.45
N CYS A 244 5.37 -15.98 -8.67
CA CYS A 244 6.15 -16.40 -9.83
C CYS A 244 5.64 -15.59 -11.05
N PRO A 245 6.10 -14.34 -11.22
CA PRO A 245 5.64 -13.47 -12.31
C PRO A 245 5.99 -14.05 -13.68
N ASN A 246 5.00 -14.06 -14.57
CA ASN A 246 5.19 -14.36 -15.99
C ASN A 246 4.77 -13.13 -16.79
N TYR A 247 5.73 -12.27 -17.15
CA TYR A 247 5.45 -11.06 -17.92
C TYR A 247 5.13 -11.38 -19.38
N GLU A 248 5.80 -12.37 -19.97
CA GLU A 248 5.64 -12.79 -21.37
C GLU A 248 4.19 -13.14 -21.71
N TYR A 249 3.48 -13.75 -20.76
CA TYR A 249 2.06 -14.07 -20.90
C TYR A 249 1.20 -12.84 -21.23
N TYR A 250 1.59 -11.65 -20.78
CA TYR A 250 0.86 -10.40 -20.98
C TYR A 250 1.40 -9.56 -22.15
N ASP A 251 2.49 -9.98 -22.82
CA ASP A 251 3.16 -9.19 -23.86
C ASP A 251 2.33 -8.96 -25.12
N SER A 252 1.37 -9.83 -25.40
CA SER A 252 0.43 -9.67 -26.51
C SER A 252 -0.84 -8.88 -26.15
N TRP A 253 -1.05 -8.56 -24.87
CA TRP A 253 -2.30 -7.97 -24.41
C TRP A 253 -2.39 -6.48 -24.72
N ASP A 254 -3.59 -6.04 -25.11
CA ASP A 254 -3.95 -4.63 -25.10
C ASP A 254 -4.22 -4.19 -23.65
N LEU A 255 -3.27 -3.45 -23.08
CA LEU A 255 -3.33 -2.99 -21.71
C LEU A 255 -4.45 -1.97 -21.46
N ALA A 256 -4.79 -1.15 -22.47
CA ALA A 256 -5.85 -0.16 -22.33
C ALA A 256 -7.20 -0.85 -22.22
N SER A 257 -7.48 -1.77 -23.15
CA SER A 257 -8.70 -2.59 -23.11
C SER A 257 -8.78 -3.45 -21.84
N TRP A 258 -7.65 -4.02 -21.40
CA TRP A 258 -7.62 -4.80 -20.15
C TRP A 258 -7.93 -3.92 -18.92
N MET A 259 -7.38 -2.71 -18.84
CA MET A 259 -7.66 -1.80 -17.74
C MET A 259 -9.13 -1.38 -17.68
N GLU A 260 -9.78 -1.11 -18.82
CA GLU A 260 -11.20 -0.76 -18.84
C GLU A 260 -12.07 -1.93 -18.34
N ASN A 261 -11.85 -3.13 -18.86
CA ASN A 261 -12.54 -4.33 -18.36
C ASN A 261 -12.30 -4.55 -16.87
N LEU A 262 -11.09 -4.31 -16.39
CA LEU A 262 -10.75 -4.47 -14.98
C LEU A 262 -11.49 -3.46 -14.09
N ARG A 263 -11.74 -2.22 -14.56
CA ARG A 263 -12.52 -1.24 -13.79
C ARG A 263 -13.95 -1.73 -13.56
N ASP A 264 -14.57 -2.33 -14.57
CA ASP A 264 -15.92 -2.90 -14.46
C ASP A 264 -15.99 -4.05 -13.44
N ILE A 265 -14.90 -4.80 -13.28
CA ILE A 265 -14.78 -5.86 -12.28
C ILE A 265 -14.52 -5.29 -10.87
N LEU A 266 -13.64 -4.28 -10.77
CA LEU A 266 -13.18 -3.76 -9.48
C LEU A 266 -14.14 -2.75 -8.84
N GLU A 267 -14.91 -2.01 -9.63
CA GLU A 267 -15.91 -1.06 -9.16
C GLU A 267 -16.91 -1.70 -8.17
N PRO A 268 -17.63 -2.78 -8.51
CA PRO A 268 -18.58 -3.41 -7.59
C PRO A 268 -17.90 -3.99 -6.34
N ILE A 269 -16.64 -4.42 -6.43
CA ILE A 269 -15.87 -4.89 -5.27
C ILE A 269 -15.58 -3.75 -4.30
N HIS A 270 -15.18 -2.58 -4.81
CA HIS A 270 -14.98 -1.40 -3.96
C HIS A 270 -16.30 -0.92 -3.36
N ARG A 271 -17.38 -0.91 -4.14
CA ARG A 271 -18.71 -0.58 -3.65
C ARG A 271 -19.12 -1.50 -2.50
N GLN A 272 -18.93 -2.81 -2.65
CA GLN A 272 -19.21 -3.80 -1.61
C GLN A 272 -18.37 -3.58 -0.34
N CYS A 273 -17.10 -3.21 -0.50
CA CYS A 273 -16.25 -2.83 0.64
C CYS A 273 -16.81 -1.63 1.39
N GLU A 274 -17.27 -0.62 0.66
CA GLU A 274 -17.86 0.59 1.22
C GLU A 274 -19.23 0.35 1.85
N GLU A 275 -20.09 -0.47 1.24
CA GLU A 275 -21.37 -0.92 1.82
C GLU A 275 -21.15 -1.56 3.19
N LYS A 276 -20.22 -2.51 3.29
CA LYS A 276 -19.86 -3.15 4.57
C LYS A 276 -19.27 -2.17 5.57
N ARG A 277 -18.38 -1.27 5.13
CA ARG A 277 -17.75 -0.29 6.01
C ARG A 277 -18.76 0.72 6.55
N LEU A 278 -19.73 1.14 5.73
CA LEU A 278 -20.72 2.15 6.06
C LEU A 278 -21.98 1.57 6.72
N GLY A 279 -22.15 0.24 6.70
CA GLY A 279 -23.34 -0.43 7.20
C GLY A 279 -24.57 -0.17 6.32
N LEU A 280 -24.37 -0.16 5.00
CA LEU A 280 -25.42 0.05 4.00
C LEU A 280 -25.66 -1.24 3.22
N ASP A 281 -26.93 -1.51 2.89
CA ASP A 281 -27.30 -2.66 2.05
C ASP A 281 -27.05 -2.38 0.56
N HIS A 282 -27.14 -1.11 0.17
CA HIS A 282 -26.87 -0.65 -1.18
C HIS A 282 -26.24 0.74 -1.14
N LEU A 283 -25.19 0.95 -1.95
CA LEU A 283 -24.53 2.24 -2.11
C LEU A 283 -24.59 2.73 -3.56
N ALA A 284 -25.17 3.91 -3.76
CA ALA A 284 -25.02 4.70 -4.97
C ALA A 284 -23.83 5.67 -4.85
N TRP A 285 -23.02 5.80 -5.90
CA TRP A 285 -21.82 6.64 -5.86
C TRP A 285 -22.14 8.14 -5.76
N GLU A 286 -23.32 8.56 -6.19
CA GLU A 286 -23.84 9.93 -6.04
C GLU A 286 -24.09 10.30 -4.57
N GLU A 287 -24.43 9.31 -3.75
CA GLU A 287 -24.74 9.47 -2.33
C GLU A 287 -23.51 9.21 -1.45
N TYR A 288 -22.52 8.52 -2.01
CA TYR A 288 -21.31 8.11 -1.31
C TYR A 288 -20.59 9.25 -0.57
N PRO A 289 -20.38 10.46 -1.14
CA PRO A 289 -19.75 11.55 -0.41
C PRO A 289 -20.48 11.93 0.88
N ALA A 290 -21.82 11.89 0.87
CA ALA A 290 -22.64 12.22 2.03
C ALA A 290 -22.52 11.14 3.11
N HIS A 291 -22.67 9.87 2.74
CA HIS A 291 -22.56 8.74 3.66
C HIS A 291 -21.15 8.61 4.26
N ALA A 292 -20.11 8.62 3.41
CA ALA A 292 -18.73 8.50 3.85
C ALA A 292 -18.30 9.65 4.76
N SER A 293 -18.69 10.88 4.41
CA SER A 293 -18.41 12.03 5.26
C SER A 293 -19.12 11.90 6.60
N ALA A 294 -20.42 11.61 6.63
CA ALA A 294 -21.16 11.47 7.88
C ALA A 294 -20.61 10.35 8.77
N HIS A 295 -20.25 9.19 8.20
CA HIS A 295 -19.67 8.07 8.91
C HIS A 295 -18.35 8.43 9.61
N ALA A 296 -17.56 9.35 9.05
CA ALA A 296 -16.29 9.76 9.65
C ALA A 296 -16.42 10.35 11.07
N LEU A 297 -17.58 10.85 11.45
CA LEU A 297 -17.85 11.31 12.82
C LEU A 297 -17.84 10.14 13.81
N LEU A 298 -18.36 8.99 13.39
CA LEU A 298 -18.51 7.80 14.22
C LEU A 298 -17.33 6.83 14.12
N ASP A 299 -16.44 7.00 13.12
CA ASP A 299 -15.26 6.15 12.96
C ASP A 299 -14.34 6.20 14.18
N GLU A 300 -13.92 5.03 14.68
CA GLU A 300 -13.09 4.85 15.90
C GLU A 300 -13.59 5.62 17.14
N PRO A 301 -14.82 5.35 17.63
CA PRO A 301 -15.43 6.14 18.70
C PRO A 301 -14.65 6.08 20.02
N MET A 302 -13.90 5.00 20.25
CA MET A 302 -13.11 4.75 21.46
C MET A 302 -11.67 5.29 21.41
N SER A 303 -11.23 5.87 20.29
CA SER A 303 -9.85 6.33 20.11
C SER A 303 -9.69 7.79 20.47
N ILE A 304 -9.09 8.08 21.64
CA ILE A 304 -8.78 9.46 22.09
C ILE A 304 -7.95 10.20 21.04
N ARG A 305 -6.99 9.52 20.40
CA ARG A 305 -6.17 10.13 19.34
C ARG A 305 -6.98 10.46 18.09
N ALA A 306 -7.95 9.62 17.73
CA ALA A 306 -8.86 9.92 16.63
C ALA A 306 -9.68 11.17 16.92
N TRP A 307 -10.21 11.29 18.14
CA TRP A 307 -10.92 12.49 18.60
C TRP A 307 -10.06 13.74 18.57
N ALA A 308 -8.85 13.69 19.12
CA ALA A 308 -7.90 14.81 19.07
C ALA A 308 -7.61 15.26 17.63
N ARG A 309 -7.40 14.30 16.72
CA ARG A 309 -7.21 14.57 15.28
C ARG A 309 -8.45 15.21 14.64
N LYS A 310 -9.64 14.68 14.91
CA LYS A 310 -10.92 15.24 14.40
C LYS A 310 -11.09 16.68 14.87
N SER A 311 -10.88 16.95 16.17
CA SER A 311 -10.94 18.29 16.76
C SER A 311 -9.93 19.24 16.11
N ALA A 312 -8.68 18.82 15.94
CA ALA A 312 -7.67 19.62 15.25
C ALA A 312 -8.08 19.94 13.80
N ASN A 313 -8.71 19.00 13.10
CA ASN A 313 -9.21 19.23 11.74
C ASN A 313 -10.40 20.20 11.70
N PHE A 314 -11.28 20.20 12.71
CA PHE A 314 -12.37 21.17 12.81
C PHE A 314 -11.88 22.62 12.95
N CYS A 315 -10.72 22.83 13.57
CA CYS A 315 -10.12 24.16 13.70
C CYS A 315 -9.53 24.68 12.37
N LYS A 316 -9.28 23.81 11.39
CA LYS A 316 -8.75 24.21 10.08
C LYS A 316 -9.88 24.76 9.21
N LYS A 317 -9.66 25.92 8.60
CA LYS A 317 -10.58 26.45 7.57
C LYS A 317 -10.59 25.49 6.39
N ALA A 318 -11.75 24.90 6.11
CA ALA A 318 -11.97 24.08 4.94
C ALA A 318 -13.25 24.53 4.25
N GLN A 319 -13.17 24.80 2.95
CA GLN A 319 -14.35 24.95 2.12
C GLN A 319 -15.09 23.62 2.12
N CYS A 320 -16.34 23.65 2.59
CA CYS A 320 -17.18 22.47 2.70
C CYS A 320 -18.20 22.49 1.56
N PRO A 321 -18.33 21.41 0.78
CA PRO A 321 -19.36 21.31 -0.23
C PRO A 321 -20.75 21.54 0.40
N GLN A 322 -21.53 22.44 -0.19
CA GLN A 322 -22.83 22.87 0.35
C GLN A 322 -23.92 21.79 0.20
N ASP A 323 -23.74 20.89 -0.75
CA ASP A 323 -24.60 19.76 -1.11
C ASP A 323 -24.57 18.61 -0.09
N LEU A 324 -23.68 18.69 0.90
CA LEU A 324 -23.68 17.79 2.05
C LEU A 324 -24.69 18.26 3.11
N GLY A 325 -25.47 17.32 3.66
CA GLY A 325 -26.29 17.57 4.85
C GLY A 325 -25.44 17.94 6.07
N ILE A 326 -26.08 18.40 7.16
CA ILE A 326 -25.40 18.91 8.37
C ILE A 326 -24.35 17.92 8.91
N ARG A 327 -24.74 16.64 9.07
CA ARG A 327 -23.84 15.57 9.53
C ARG A 327 -22.68 15.33 8.54
N GLY A 328 -22.98 15.32 7.24
CA GLY A 328 -21.97 15.20 6.19
C GLY A 328 -20.94 16.34 6.24
N ARG A 329 -21.38 17.58 6.43
CA ARG A 329 -20.48 18.74 6.55
C ARG A 329 -19.57 18.67 7.78
N MET A 330 -20.12 18.26 8.91
CA MET A 330 -19.33 18.06 10.13
C MET A 330 -18.28 16.96 9.92
N GLY A 331 -18.69 15.82 9.38
CA GLY A 331 -17.78 14.72 9.13
C GLY A 331 -16.71 15.01 8.08
N TYR A 332 -17.07 15.75 7.02
CA TYR A 332 -16.14 16.25 6.01
C TYR A 332 -15.03 17.13 6.61
N ARG A 333 -15.38 17.97 7.59
CA ARG A 333 -14.39 18.76 8.35
C ARG A 333 -13.52 17.84 9.23
N ALA A 334 -14.13 16.90 9.94
CA ALA A 334 -13.43 15.96 10.83
C ALA A 334 -12.37 15.10 10.11
N LEU A 335 -12.61 14.74 8.85
CA LEU A 335 -11.70 13.92 8.03
C LEU A 335 -10.33 14.58 7.78
N GLY A 336 -10.30 15.91 7.67
CA GLY A 336 -9.13 16.63 7.15
C GLY A 336 -8.83 16.26 5.68
N VAL A 337 -7.71 16.77 5.17
CA VAL A 337 -7.31 16.65 3.75
C VAL A 337 -7.13 15.18 3.35
N ARG A 338 -6.26 14.44 4.04
CA ARG A 338 -6.00 13.01 3.80
C ARG A 338 -7.23 12.10 3.91
N GLY A 339 -8.23 12.49 4.72
CA GLY A 339 -9.44 11.69 4.90
C GLY A 339 -10.46 11.84 3.77
N ARG A 340 -10.38 12.93 2.99
CA ARG A 340 -11.30 13.19 1.86
C ARG A 340 -10.88 12.48 0.58
N TYR A 341 -9.59 12.15 0.46
CA TYR A 341 -9.02 11.51 -0.71
C TYR A 341 -9.70 10.18 -1.10
N PRO A 342 -9.94 9.24 -0.16
CA PRO A 342 -10.72 8.03 -0.48
C PRO A 342 -12.13 8.29 -0.99
N ILE A 343 -12.75 9.43 -0.63
CA ILE A 343 -14.13 9.74 -0.98
C ILE A 343 -14.24 10.13 -2.46
N VAL A 344 -13.25 10.87 -2.97
CA VAL A 344 -13.25 11.30 -4.38
C VAL A 344 -12.72 10.22 -5.32
N PHE A 345 -11.99 9.23 -4.79
CA PHE A 345 -11.34 8.20 -5.60
C PHE A 345 -12.27 7.50 -6.61
N PRO A 346 -13.49 7.04 -6.27
CA PRO A 346 -14.38 6.39 -7.25
C PRO A 346 -14.63 7.24 -8.50
N ALA A 347 -14.74 8.56 -8.33
CA ALA A 347 -15.02 9.49 -9.44
C ALA A 347 -13.93 9.45 -10.51
N ILE A 348 -12.68 9.26 -10.07
CA ILE A 348 -11.49 9.18 -10.93
C ILE A 348 -11.24 7.73 -11.35
N ALA A 349 -11.26 6.79 -10.41
CA ALA A 349 -10.91 5.39 -10.63
C ALA A 349 -11.83 4.68 -11.62
N TYR A 350 -13.08 5.09 -11.72
CA TYR A 350 -14.06 4.40 -12.57
C TYR A 350 -14.68 5.30 -13.62
N ARG A 351 -14.10 6.49 -13.85
CA ARG A 351 -14.54 7.44 -14.87
C ARG A 351 -16.04 7.75 -14.77
N MET A 352 -16.50 7.90 -13.53
CA MET A 352 -17.90 8.10 -13.17
C MET A 352 -18.50 9.29 -13.93
N LYS A 353 -19.70 9.10 -14.50
CA LYS A 353 -20.38 10.12 -15.33
C LYS A 353 -21.28 11.02 -14.51
N GLU A 354 -21.60 10.61 -13.31
CA GLU A 354 -22.46 11.25 -12.33
C GLU A 354 -21.98 12.67 -12.04
N ALA A 355 -22.75 13.68 -12.46
CA ALA A 355 -22.36 15.09 -12.36
C ALA A 355 -22.07 15.49 -10.90
N ARG A 356 -22.94 15.08 -9.96
CA ARG A 356 -22.81 15.41 -8.54
C ARG A 356 -21.50 14.91 -7.94
N LEU A 357 -21.10 13.68 -8.25
CA LEU A 357 -19.86 13.11 -7.73
C LEU A 357 -18.63 13.81 -8.35
N ARG A 358 -18.65 14.11 -9.64
CA ARG A 358 -17.57 14.83 -10.32
C ARG A 358 -17.42 16.27 -9.81
N GLU A 359 -18.53 16.97 -9.58
CA GLU A 359 -18.52 18.31 -8.97
C GLU A 359 -17.99 18.28 -7.54
N PHE A 360 -18.35 17.26 -6.76
CA PHE A 360 -17.79 17.04 -5.44
C PHE A 360 -16.27 16.83 -5.51
N ALA A 361 -15.81 15.97 -6.43
CA ALA A 361 -14.39 15.71 -6.65
C ALA A 361 -13.64 16.98 -7.06
N ALA A 362 -14.19 17.77 -7.99
CA ALA A 362 -13.62 19.05 -8.43
C ALA A 362 -13.41 20.01 -7.25
N LYS A 363 -14.42 20.18 -6.39
CA LYS A 363 -14.35 21.03 -5.19
C LYS A 363 -13.29 20.56 -4.19
N VAL A 364 -13.19 19.24 -3.96
CA VAL A 364 -12.22 18.68 -3.01
C VAL A 364 -10.79 18.80 -3.54
N LEU A 365 -10.61 18.59 -4.85
CA LEU A 365 -9.31 18.62 -5.53
C LEU A 365 -8.92 20.02 -5.99
N ASN A 366 -9.74 21.04 -5.72
CA ASN A 366 -9.56 22.43 -6.17
C ASN A 366 -9.32 22.52 -7.69
N SER A 367 -10.20 21.86 -8.46
CA SER A 367 -10.22 21.89 -9.93
C SER A 367 -11.42 22.69 -10.43
N ASP A 368 -11.20 23.58 -11.39
CA ASP A 368 -12.26 24.36 -12.03
C ASP A 368 -12.98 23.58 -13.15
N ASP A 369 -12.50 22.40 -13.50
CA ASP A 369 -13.03 21.55 -14.57
C ASP A 369 -13.43 20.16 -14.02
N THR A 370 -14.59 19.69 -14.45
CA THR A 370 -15.17 18.38 -14.08
C THR A 370 -14.93 17.30 -15.14
N THR A 371 -14.14 17.59 -16.19
CA THR A 371 -13.69 16.56 -17.12
C THR A 371 -12.83 15.53 -16.40
N TYR A 372 -12.90 14.27 -16.86
CA TYR A 372 -12.10 13.19 -16.29
C TYR A 372 -10.59 13.51 -16.31
N LYS A 373 -10.09 14.09 -17.41
CA LYS A 373 -8.66 14.45 -17.54
C LYS A 373 -8.24 15.45 -16.46
N ALA A 374 -8.99 16.54 -16.29
CA ALA A 374 -8.69 17.55 -15.28
C ALA A 374 -8.75 16.99 -13.85
N LEU A 375 -9.80 16.21 -13.54
CA LEU A 375 -9.93 15.57 -12.22
C LEU A 375 -8.82 14.57 -11.94
N ARG A 376 -8.41 13.77 -12.94
CA ARG A 376 -7.29 12.82 -12.81
C ARG A 376 -5.99 13.54 -12.50
N GLU A 377 -5.68 14.61 -13.22
CA GLU A 377 -4.45 15.40 -13.00
C GLU A 377 -4.46 16.09 -11.63
N ALA A 378 -5.59 16.66 -11.22
CA ALA A 378 -5.75 17.25 -9.89
C ALA A 378 -5.64 16.19 -8.78
N TYR A 379 -6.21 15.00 -9.00
CA TYR A 379 -6.14 13.87 -8.08
C TYR A 379 -4.72 13.35 -7.87
N LEU A 380 -3.96 13.15 -8.96
CA LEU A 380 -2.57 12.67 -8.86
C LEU A 380 -1.66 13.70 -8.20
N ARG A 381 -1.85 14.99 -8.50
CA ARG A 381 -1.14 16.08 -7.83
C ARG A 381 -1.41 16.08 -6.33
N PHE A 382 -2.69 16.06 -5.95
CA PHE A 382 -3.11 15.97 -4.57
C PHE A 382 -2.52 14.73 -3.86
N TRP A 383 -2.51 13.57 -4.53
CA TRP A 383 -1.95 12.35 -3.96
C TRP A 383 -0.45 12.47 -3.67
N CYS A 384 0.32 13.02 -4.60
CA CYS A 384 1.76 13.26 -4.41
C CYS A 384 2.04 14.25 -3.28
N GLU A 385 1.27 15.33 -3.18
CA GLU A 385 1.48 16.39 -2.17
C GLU A 385 1.07 15.94 -0.76
N GLU A 386 -0.07 15.24 -0.65
CA GLU A 386 -0.73 15.03 0.64
C GLU A 386 -0.62 13.61 1.17
N VAL A 387 -0.42 12.60 0.31
CA VAL A 387 -0.52 11.19 0.69
C VAL A 387 0.83 10.49 0.63
N ASP A 388 1.56 10.60 -0.48
CA ASP A 388 2.86 9.95 -0.66
C ASP A 388 3.93 10.92 -1.15
N ILE A 389 4.59 11.58 -0.20
CA ILE A 389 5.70 12.51 -0.44
C ILE A 389 6.88 11.79 -1.14
N ASN A 390 7.04 10.48 -0.91
CA ASN A 390 8.09 9.68 -1.54
C ASN A 390 7.69 9.20 -2.94
N ALA A 391 6.40 9.23 -3.30
CA ALA A 391 5.98 8.96 -4.67
C ALA A 391 6.47 10.04 -5.65
N TYR A 392 6.75 11.26 -5.17
CA TYR A 392 7.27 12.34 -6.01
C TYR A 392 8.61 11.96 -6.69
N SER A 393 9.50 11.25 -6.00
CA SER A 393 10.80 10.83 -6.55
C SER A 393 10.69 9.63 -7.51
N SER A 394 9.71 8.75 -7.32
CA SER A 394 9.42 7.61 -8.22
C SER A 394 8.48 7.96 -9.38
N LEU A 395 7.85 9.14 -9.31
CA LEU A 395 7.14 9.83 -10.39
C LEU A 395 7.96 11.00 -10.95
N ARG A 396 9.26 10.80 -11.17
CA ARG A 396 10.21 11.71 -11.88
C ARG A 396 9.73 12.26 -13.25
N ILE A 397 8.52 11.93 -13.67
CA ILE A 397 7.81 12.43 -14.86
C ILE A 397 6.77 13.52 -14.52
N TRP A 398 6.73 13.98 -13.27
CA TRP A 398 5.92 15.11 -12.82
C TRP A 398 6.83 16.33 -12.62
N GLN A 399 7.29 16.93 -13.71
CA GLN A 399 7.61 18.35 -13.71
C GLN A 399 6.38 19.08 -14.26
N PRO A 400 5.56 19.74 -13.42
CA PRO A 400 4.57 20.65 -13.95
C PRO A 400 5.34 21.78 -14.66
N PRO A 401 4.82 22.36 -15.76
CA PRO A 401 5.57 23.29 -16.61
C PRO A 401 6.19 24.53 -15.92
N ASN A 402 5.88 24.81 -14.65
CA ASN A 402 6.23 26.05 -13.95
C ASN A 402 6.81 25.86 -12.53
N PHE A 403 7.31 24.68 -12.13
CA PHE A 403 8.00 24.56 -10.83
C PHE A 403 9.49 24.84 -11.00
N GLN A 404 9.90 26.09 -10.76
CA GLN A 404 11.31 26.41 -10.53
C GLN A 404 11.71 25.86 -9.16
N GLU A 405 12.78 25.07 -9.13
CA GLU A 405 13.43 24.62 -7.90
C GLU A 405 13.91 25.83 -7.10
N ASN A 406 13.16 26.23 -6.08
CA ASN A 406 13.72 27.03 -5.00
C ASN A 406 14.46 26.06 -4.08
N GLY A 407 15.79 26.03 -4.20
CA GLY A 407 16.67 25.21 -3.40
C GLY A 407 16.54 25.51 -1.91
N VAL A 408 16.40 24.44 -1.11
CA VAL A 408 16.76 24.34 0.30
C VAL A 408 17.35 22.96 0.54
#